data_AF-A0A0B4EM05-F1
#
_entry.id   AF-A0A0B4EM05-F1
#
_cell.length_a   1.000
_cell.length_b   1.000
_cell.length_c   1.000
_cell.angle_alpha   90.00
_cell.angle_beta   90.00
_cell.angle_gamma   90.00
#
_symmetry.space_group_name_H-M   'P 1'
#
loop_
_entity.id
_entity.type
_entity.pdbx_description
1 polymer ?
#
loop_
_entity_poly.entity_id
_entity_poly.type
_entity_poly.pdbx_seq_one_letter_code
_entity_poly.pdbx_strand_id
1 'polypeptide(L)'
;MKKCPTIDWISNTLLEIGLSIDEVPIMDMCPMFSDNDLRALDENEIRSTIEEGYELAEETLGILENRIVIICQCRTKNGNLEFEGGMWGPANNKAAQELCSSPAEANAKKAVVIWLAGRPIWCAKGLHPGYVLYGPGSEETLKDLIHDMYLPCMQRKQEIQAASYERIVQSTEQVIEAIASRHRTNEKLLERTFDQLSLTLLEFKDALGTVASKLRACRQAI
;
A
#
# COMPACT_ATOMS: atom_id res chain seq x y z
N MET A 1 8.97 -18.56 12.11
CA MET A 1 9.02 -18.75 10.64
C MET A 1 10.46 -19.05 10.25
N LYS A 2 10.69 -20.03 9.38
CA LYS A 2 12.03 -20.23 8.78
C LYS A 2 12.37 -18.98 7.98
N LYS A 3 13.59 -18.45 8.15
CA LYS A 3 14.08 -17.35 7.31
C LYS A 3 14.18 -17.85 5.87
N CYS A 4 13.62 -17.10 4.92
CA CYS A 4 13.74 -17.39 3.50
C CYS A 4 14.72 -16.36 2.93
N PRO A 5 15.99 -16.74 2.64
CA PRO A 5 17.02 -15.79 2.24
C PRO A 5 16.66 -14.95 1.01
N THR A 6 15.91 -15.51 0.06
CA THR A 6 15.44 -14.80 -1.13
C THR A 6 14.40 -13.74 -0.80
N ILE A 7 13.44 -14.06 0.08
CA ILE A 7 12.44 -13.09 0.56
C ILE A 7 13.10 -11.99 1.40
N ASP A 8 14.04 -12.34 2.27
CA ASP A 8 14.81 -11.36 3.07
C ASP A 8 15.57 -10.39 2.14
N TRP A 9 16.20 -10.90 1.07
CA TRP A 9 16.91 -10.08 0.09
C TRP A 9 15.97 -9.17 -0.71
N ILE A 10 14.84 -9.68 -1.18
CA ILE A 10 13.82 -8.87 -1.89
C ILE A 10 13.30 -7.77 -0.97
N SER A 11 12.98 -8.12 0.30
CA SER A 11 12.49 -7.17 1.28
C SER A 11 13.48 -6.03 1.51
N ASN A 12 14.77 -6.34 1.68
CA ASN A 12 15.80 -5.31 1.87
C ASN A 12 15.94 -4.42 0.62
N THR A 13 15.89 -5.01 -0.58
CA THR A 13 15.98 -4.27 -1.84
C THR A 13 14.79 -3.31 -2.04
N LEU A 14 13.57 -3.75 -1.69
CA LEU A 14 12.39 -2.88 -1.72
C LEU A 14 12.46 -1.77 -0.67
N LEU A 15 12.98 -2.07 0.52
CA LEU A 15 13.17 -1.10 1.59
C LEU A 15 14.16 0.01 1.20
N GLU A 16 15.22 -0.32 0.45
CA GLU A 16 16.15 0.68 -0.13
C GLU A 16 15.41 1.71 -1.02
N ILE A 17 14.31 1.31 -1.64
CA ILE A 17 13.45 2.18 -2.48
C ILE A 17 12.36 2.88 -1.64
N GLY A 18 12.11 2.43 -0.40
CA GLY A 18 11.05 2.97 0.47
C GLY A 18 9.72 2.22 0.39
N LEU A 19 9.74 0.96 -0.08
CA LEU A 19 8.58 0.07 -0.12
C LEU A 19 8.73 -1.09 0.86
N SER A 20 7.63 -1.49 1.49
CA SER A 20 7.54 -2.76 2.22
C SER A 20 7.27 -3.90 1.25
N ILE A 21 7.70 -5.11 1.61
CA ILE A 21 7.37 -6.32 0.86
C ILE A 21 5.85 -6.58 0.78
N ASP A 22 5.08 -6.15 1.79
CA ASP A 22 3.61 -6.28 1.80
C ASP A 22 2.93 -5.38 0.76
N GLU A 23 3.65 -4.42 0.20
CA GLU A 23 3.14 -3.50 -0.83
C GLU A 23 3.41 -4.01 -2.25
N VAL A 24 4.14 -5.12 -2.38
CA VAL A 24 4.53 -5.70 -3.67
C VAL A 24 4.02 -7.13 -3.76
N PRO A 25 3.08 -7.42 -4.68
CA PRO A 25 2.63 -8.78 -4.90
C PRO A 25 3.79 -9.64 -5.44
N ILE A 26 4.20 -10.64 -4.66
CA ILE A 26 5.17 -11.64 -5.06
C ILE A 26 4.44 -12.97 -5.17
N MET A 27 4.48 -13.56 -6.35
CA MET A 27 3.89 -14.86 -6.64
C MET A 27 5.01 -15.83 -7.03
N ASP A 28 5.10 -16.94 -6.31
CA ASP A 28 5.84 -18.10 -6.79
C ASP A 28 4.95 -18.83 -7.80
N MET A 29 5.51 -19.18 -8.96
CA MET A 29 4.79 -19.87 -10.03
C MET A 29 4.49 -21.33 -9.67
N CYS A 30 5.23 -21.90 -8.70
CA CYS A 30 5.02 -23.25 -8.21
C CYS A 30 4.85 -23.26 -6.68
N PRO A 31 3.88 -22.50 -6.12
CA PRO A 31 3.90 -22.09 -4.72
C PRO A 31 3.65 -23.21 -3.72
N MET A 32 3.23 -24.41 -4.17
CA MET A 32 2.63 -25.43 -3.31
C MET A 32 3.45 -26.70 -3.13
N PHE A 33 4.59 -26.85 -3.82
CA PHE A 33 5.38 -28.09 -3.75
C PHE A 33 6.83 -27.81 -3.41
N SER A 34 7.28 -28.36 -2.29
CA SER A 34 8.70 -28.48 -2.02
C SER A 34 9.28 -29.64 -2.85
N ASP A 35 10.60 -29.64 -2.99
CA ASP A 35 11.31 -30.77 -3.57
C ASP A 35 10.96 -32.10 -2.87
N ASN A 36 10.74 -32.08 -1.55
CA ASN A 36 10.37 -33.30 -0.83
C ASN A 36 8.96 -33.78 -1.15
N ASP A 37 8.02 -32.86 -1.40
CA ASP A 37 6.66 -33.21 -1.79
C ASP A 37 6.68 -33.86 -3.18
N LEU A 38 7.47 -33.33 -4.11
CA LEU A 38 7.63 -33.93 -5.45
C LEU A 38 8.32 -35.29 -5.42
N ARG A 39 9.29 -35.51 -4.50
CA ARG A 39 9.95 -36.82 -4.35
C ARG A 39 9.02 -37.93 -3.88
N ALA A 40 7.91 -37.58 -3.25
CA ALA A 40 6.94 -38.54 -2.74
C ALA A 40 5.94 -39.01 -3.81
N LEU A 41 5.94 -38.36 -4.98
CA LEU A 41 5.03 -38.63 -6.09
C LEU A 41 5.71 -39.46 -7.18
N ASP A 42 4.91 -40.18 -7.97
CA ASP A 42 5.41 -40.81 -9.19
C ASP A 42 5.57 -39.81 -10.35
N GLU A 43 6.25 -40.21 -11.43
CA GLU A 43 6.53 -39.30 -12.56
C GLU A 43 5.29 -38.70 -13.23
N ASN A 44 4.17 -39.43 -13.27
CA ASN A 44 2.93 -38.94 -13.88
C ASN A 44 2.22 -37.97 -12.94
N GLU A 45 2.22 -38.26 -11.64
CA GLU A 45 1.70 -37.38 -10.60
C GLU A 45 2.49 -36.08 -10.54
N ILE A 46 3.82 -36.12 -10.61
CA ILE A 46 4.68 -34.93 -10.70
C ILE A 46 4.28 -34.10 -11.91
N ARG A 47 4.11 -34.71 -13.09
CA ARG A 47 3.74 -33.98 -14.30
C ARG A 47 2.38 -33.29 -14.16
N SER A 48 1.35 -33.98 -13.67
CA SER A 48 0.03 -33.39 -13.43
C SER A 48 0.11 -32.22 -12.46
N THR A 49 0.83 -32.43 -11.36
CA THR A 49 1.03 -31.44 -10.30
C THR A 49 1.70 -30.16 -10.81
N ILE A 50 2.70 -30.31 -11.68
CA ILE A 50 3.39 -29.17 -12.30
C ILE A 50 2.41 -28.38 -13.18
N GLU A 51 1.63 -29.05 -14.03
CA GLU A 51 0.65 -28.38 -14.90
C GLU A 51 -0.42 -27.64 -14.07
N GLU A 52 -0.99 -28.29 -13.06
CA GLU A 52 -1.97 -27.69 -12.15
C GLU A 52 -1.41 -26.45 -11.43
N GLY A 53 -0.12 -26.49 -11.04
CA GLY A 53 0.56 -25.34 -10.46
C GLY A 53 0.63 -24.14 -11.42
N TYR A 54 0.93 -24.39 -12.69
CA TYR A 54 0.96 -23.32 -13.71
C TYR A 54 -0.44 -22.82 -14.08
N GLU A 55 -1.44 -23.69 -14.12
CA GLU A 55 -2.84 -23.29 -14.31
C GLU A 55 -3.29 -22.36 -13.18
N LEU A 56 -3.01 -22.71 -11.92
CA LEU A 56 -3.31 -21.86 -10.77
C LEU A 56 -2.59 -20.50 -10.85
N ALA A 57 -1.32 -20.49 -11.28
CA ALA A 57 -0.58 -19.25 -11.47
C ALA A 57 -1.19 -18.37 -12.58
N GLU A 58 -1.64 -18.97 -13.69
CA GLU A 58 -2.34 -18.27 -14.76
C GLU A 58 -3.68 -17.68 -14.29
N GLU A 59 -4.48 -18.46 -13.57
CA GLU A 59 -5.74 -18.00 -12.97
C GLU A 59 -5.51 -16.86 -11.98
N THR A 60 -4.49 -16.99 -11.12
CA THR A 60 -4.12 -15.96 -10.15
C THR A 60 -3.71 -14.67 -10.84
N LEU A 61 -2.87 -14.75 -11.87
CA LEU A 61 -2.53 -13.59 -12.70
C LEU A 61 -3.74 -12.99 -13.39
N GLY A 62 -4.72 -13.82 -13.77
CA GLY A 62 -6.03 -13.41 -14.27
C GLY A 62 -6.79 -12.54 -13.26
N ILE A 63 -6.90 -13.01 -12.01
CA ILE A 63 -7.61 -12.33 -10.92
C ILE A 63 -6.93 -11.03 -10.50
N LEU A 64 -5.59 -11.01 -10.39
CA LEU A 64 -4.85 -9.85 -9.89
C LEU A 64 -4.82 -8.66 -10.87
N GLU A 65 -5.18 -8.88 -12.12
CA GLU A 65 -5.25 -7.83 -13.12
C GLU A 65 -3.95 -7.06 -13.39
N ASN A 66 -2.81 -7.70 -13.13
CA ASN A 66 -1.50 -7.08 -13.36
C ASN A 66 -1.30 -6.77 -14.84
N ARG A 67 -0.99 -5.51 -15.15
CA ARG A 67 -0.60 -5.07 -16.49
C ARG A 67 0.89 -5.22 -16.76
N ILE A 68 1.68 -5.29 -15.69
CA ILE A 68 3.13 -5.27 -15.70
C ILE A 68 3.63 -6.25 -14.63
N VAL A 69 4.59 -7.10 -14.98
CA VAL A 69 5.18 -8.09 -14.07
C VAL A 69 6.69 -8.20 -14.31
N ILE A 70 7.45 -8.48 -13.24
CA ILE A 70 8.85 -8.87 -13.31
C ILE A 70 8.90 -10.40 -13.26
N ILE A 71 9.55 -11.02 -14.24
CA ILE A 71 9.64 -12.47 -14.36
C ILE A 71 11.01 -12.95 -13.92
N CYS A 72 11.06 -13.57 -12.76
CA CYS A 72 12.27 -14.15 -12.18
C CYS A 72 12.35 -15.67 -12.35
N GLN A 73 11.35 -16.29 -13.00
CA GLN A 73 11.29 -17.74 -13.19
C GLN A 73 12.29 -18.19 -14.26
N CYS A 74 13.21 -19.09 -13.91
CA CYS A 74 14.31 -19.49 -14.80
C CYS A 74 14.09 -20.81 -15.55
N ARG A 75 13.01 -21.55 -15.25
CA ARG A 75 12.76 -22.91 -15.77
C ARG A 75 11.35 -23.02 -16.29
N THR A 76 11.17 -23.45 -17.54
CA THR A 76 9.89 -23.93 -18.11
C THR A 76 9.94 -24.31 -19.59
N LYS A 77 10.66 -23.55 -20.44
CA LYS A 77 10.66 -23.82 -21.89
C LYS A 77 11.48 -25.05 -22.31
N ASN A 78 12.63 -25.23 -21.67
CA ASN A 78 13.50 -26.40 -21.78
C ASN A 78 13.87 -26.85 -20.37
N GLY A 79 12.85 -27.17 -19.54
CA GLY A 79 13.06 -27.64 -18.16
C GLY A 79 14.06 -28.81 -18.10
N ASN A 80 14.43 -29.25 -16.90
CA ASN A 80 15.35 -30.39 -16.78
C ASN A 80 14.77 -31.59 -17.54
N LEU A 81 15.41 -31.97 -18.65
CA LEU A 81 15.06 -33.17 -19.41
C LEU A 81 15.45 -34.44 -18.64
N GLU A 82 16.33 -34.28 -17.65
CA GLU A 82 16.81 -35.33 -16.75
C GLU A 82 16.31 -35.04 -15.32
N PHE A 83 15.41 -35.89 -14.82
CA PHE A 83 14.89 -35.82 -13.44
C PHE A 83 15.99 -35.96 -12.37
N GLU A 84 17.16 -36.51 -12.73
CA GLU A 84 18.32 -36.66 -11.85
C GLU A 84 18.93 -35.30 -11.42
N GLY A 85 18.79 -34.25 -12.24
CA GLY A 85 19.32 -32.90 -11.97
C GLY A 85 18.30 -31.91 -11.39
N GLY A 86 17.05 -32.34 -11.17
CA GLY A 86 15.98 -31.56 -10.56
C GLY A 86 14.60 -31.91 -11.11
N MET A 87 13.59 -31.89 -10.24
CA MET A 87 12.28 -32.54 -10.45
C MET A 87 11.27 -31.69 -11.22
N TRP A 88 11.58 -30.42 -11.46
CA TRP A 88 10.74 -29.53 -12.27
C TRP A 88 11.06 -29.74 -13.75
N GLY A 89 10.32 -30.67 -14.36
CA GLY A 89 10.32 -30.91 -15.80
C GLY A 89 9.69 -29.74 -16.59
N PRO A 90 9.78 -29.77 -17.93
CA PRO A 90 9.06 -28.81 -18.76
C PRO A 90 7.54 -28.95 -18.56
N ALA A 91 6.84 -27.81 -18.55
CA ALA A 91 5.39 -27.76 -18.52
C ALA A 91 4.86 -27.27 -19.87
N ASN A 92 3.77 -27.87 -20.34
CA ASN A 92 3.09 -27.54 -21.58
C ASN A 92 1.97 -26.50 -21.38
N ASN A 93 2.03 -25.72 -20.30
CA ASN A 93 1.17 -24.58 -20.05
C ASN A 93 1.73 -23.28 -20.69
N LYS A 94 0.85 -22.36 -21.09
CA LYS A 94 1.25 -21.08 -21.72
C LYS A 94 2.03 -20.18 -20.78
N ALA A 95 1.56 -20.01 -19.55
CA ALA A 95 2.23 -19.24 -18.51
C ALA A 95 3.63 -19.79 -18.26
N ALA A 96 3.77 -21.12 -18.18
CA ALA A 96 5.06 -21.78 -18.15
C ALA A 96 5.97 -21.31 -19.31
N GLN A 97 5.53 -21.46 -20.55
CA GLN A 97 6.35 -21.17 -21.72
C GLN A 97 6.69 -19.68 -21.91
N GLU A 98 5.79 -18.77 -21.52
CA GLU A 98 5.93 -17.33 -21.77
C GLU A 98 6.51 -16.55 -20.58
N LEU A 99 6.27 -17.02 -19.35
CA LEU A 99 6.80 -16.45 -18.10
C LEU A 99 8.13 -17.10 -17.70
N CYS A 100 9.00 -17.40 -18.67
CA CYS A 100 10.37 -17.81 -18.41
C CYS A 100 11.35 -16.64 -18.60
N SER A 101 12.46 -16.65 -17.89
CA SER A 101 13.56 -15.69 -18.01
C SER A 101 14.89 -16.43 -18.01
N SER A 102 15.93 -15.77 -18.52
CA SER A 102 17.29 -16.26 -18.50
C SER A 102 18.26 -15.12 -18.14
N PRO A 103 19.47 -15.44 -17.64
CA PRO A 103 20.46 -14.40 -17.36
C PRO A 103 20.79 -13.52 -18.56
N ALA A 104 20.84 -14.10 -19.77
CA ALA A 104 21.07 -13.33 -21.00
C ALA A 104 19.95 -12.33 -21.27
N GLU A 105 18.68 -12.71 -21.09
CA GLU A 105 17.53 -11.82 -21.28
C GLU A 105 17.45 -10.74 -20.21
N ALA A 106 17.74 -11.08 -18.95
CA ALA A 106 17.76 -10.13 -17.85
C ALA A 106 18.87 -9.08 -18.03
N ASN A 107 20.09 -9.51 -18.39
CA ASN A 107 21.21 -8.61 -18.65
C ASN A 107 20.96 -7.71 -19.86
N ALA A 108 20.21 -8.20 -20.86
CA ALA A 108 19.78 -7.40 -22.00
C ALA A 108 18.59 -6.46 -21.68
N LYS A 109 18.12 -6.42 -20.42
CA LYS A 109 16.93 -5.68 -19.98
C LYS A 109 15.71 -5.94 -20.87
N LYS A 110 15.52 -7.20 -21.28
CA LYS A 110 14.46 -7.57 -22.23
C LYS A 110 13.08 -7.40 -21.60
N ALA A 111 12.19 -6.71 -22.31
CA ALA A 111 10.77 -6.65 -22.02
C ALA A 111 9.96 -7.18 -23.19
N VAL A 112 8.88 -7.90 -22.92
CA VAL A 112 7.98 -8.48 -23.92
C VAL A 112 6.54 -8.27 -23.52
N VAL A 113 5.63 -8.25 -24.50
CA VAL A 113 4.20 -8.36 -24.24
C VAL A 113 3.79 -9.79 -24.49
N ILE A 114 3.11 -10.38 -23.52
CA ILE A 114 2.51 -11.70 -23.64
C ILE A 114 0.99 -11.60 -23.56
N TRP A 115 0.29 -12.61 -24.05
CA TRP A 115 -1.18 -12.64 -23.99
C TRP A 115 -1.65 -13.72 -23.03
N LEU A 116 -1.99 -13.34 -21.80
CA LEU A 116 -2.38 -14.27 -20.75
C LEU A 116 -3.76 -13.90 -20.20
N ALA A 117 -4.59 -14.90 -19.88
CA ALA A 117 -5.95 -14.69 -19.37
C ALA A 117 -6.78 -13.69 -20.22
N GLY A 118 -6.64 -13.75 -21.55
CA GLY A 118 -7.41 -12.90 -22.48
C GLY A 118 -6.95 -11.45 -22.61
N ARG A 119 -5.78 -11.07 -22.09
CA ARG A 119 -5.27 -9.69 -22.15
C ARG A 119 -3.76 -9.60 -22.36
N PRO A 120 -3.25 -8.44 -22.81
CA PRO A 120 -1.81 -8.21 -22.88
C PRO A 120 -1.24 -7.90 -21.49
N ILE A 121 -0.11 -8.52 -21.17
CA ILE A 121 0.68 -8.24 -19.97
C ILE A 121 2.11 -7.90 -20.41
N TRP A 122 2.66 -6.80 -19.88
CA TRP A 122 4.07 -6.46 -20.07
C TRP A 122 4.93 -7.22 -19.07
N CYS A 123 5.90 -7.98 -19.58
CA CYS A 123 6.79 -8.80 -18.79
C CYS A 123 8.23 -8.31 -18.95
N ALA A 124 8.81 -7.81 -17.85
CA ALA A 124 10.25 -7.55 -17.78
C ALA A 124 10.97 -8.82 -17.33
N LYS A 125 12.00 -9.24 -18.07
CA LYS A 125 12.78 -10.44 -17.77
C LYS A 125 13.82 -10.11 -16.69
N GLY A 126 13.72 -10.76 -15.54
CA GLY A 126 14.60 -10.60 -14.38
C GLY A 126 15.45 -11.83 -14.10
N LEU A 127 16.42 -11.70 -13.20
CA LEU A 127 17.19 -12.82 -12.66
C LEU A 127 16.42 -13.52 -11.53
N HIS A 128 16.58 -14.84 -11.42
CA HIS A 128 16.09 -15.55 -10.23
C HIS A 128 16.90 -15.09 -9.00
N PRO A 129 16.27 -14.66 -7.88
CA PRO A 129 16.99 -14.20 -6.68
C PRO A 129 18.00 -15.22 -6.12
N GLY A 130 17.79 -16.51 -6.35
CA GLY A 130 18.77 -17.55 -6.00
C GLY A 130 20.15 -17.36 -6.67
N TYR A 131 20.23 -16.75 -7.85
CA TYR A 131 21.52 -16.42 -8.49
C TYR A 131 22.27 -15.31 -7.77
N VAL A 132 21.55 -14.39 -7.10
CA VAL A 132 22.15 -13.32 -6.29
C VAL A 132 22.80 -13.90 -5.04
N LEU A 133 22.14 -14.87 -4.42
CA LEU A 133 22.58 -15.43 -3.14
C LEU A 133 23.65 -16.52 -3.27
N TYR A 134 23.62 -17.30 -4.35
CA TYR A 134 24.39 -18.54 -4.45
C TYR A 134 25.19 -18.69 -5.76
N GLY A 135 25.11 -17.73 -6.68
CA GLY A 135 25.75 -17.81 -7.99
C GLY A 135 26.62 -16.60 -8.33
N PRO A 136 27.34 -16.64 -9.47
CA PRO A 136 28.13 -15.51 -9.97
C PRO A 136 27.25 -14.45 -10.68
N GLY A 137 26.06 -14.17 -10.15
CA GLY A 137 25.08 -13.26 -10.74
C GLY A 137 25.21 -11.83 -10.21
N SER A 138 25.03 -10.85 -11.11
CA SER A 138 25.00 -9.42 -10.82
C SER A 138 23.75 -9.06 -10.02
N GLU A 139 23.88 -9.03 -8.70
CA GLU A 139 22.91 -8.46 -7.78
C GLU A 139 22.34 -7.13 -8.31
N GLU A 140 23.21 -6.33 -8.90
CA GLU A 140 22.94 -5.03 -9.51
C GLU A 140 21.89 -5.12 -10.62
N THR A 141 21.89 -6.17 -11.46
CA THR A 141 20.91 -6.28 -12.55
C THR A 141 19.48 -6.43 -12.05
N LEU A 142 19.28 -7.24 -11.01
CA LEU A 142 17.95 -7.42 -10.43
C LEU A 142 17.57 -6.20 -9.56
N LYS A 143 18.52 -5.61 -8.83
CA LYS A 143 18.30 -4.36 -8.09
C LYS A 143 17.88 -3.21 -9.00
N ASP A 144 18.62 -2.98 -10.08
CA ASP A 144 18.30 -1.96 -11.08
C ASP A 144 16.90 -2.18 -11.65
N LEU A 145 16.55 -3.43 -11.99
CA LEU A 145 15.23 -3.73 -12.52
C LEU A 145 14.12 -3.47 -11.49
N ILE A 146 14.29 -3.90 -10.24
CA ILE A 146 13.32 -3.62 -9.17
C ILE A 146 13.19 -2.10 -8.97
N HIS A 147 14.31 -1.39 -8.94
CA HIS A 147 14.34 0.07 -8.80
C HIS A 147 13.61 0.77 -9.95
N ASP A 148 13.95 0.46 -11.20
CA ASP A 148 13.33 1.06 -12.40
C ASP A 148 11.81 0.84 -12.43
N MET A 149 11.36 -0.34 -11.99
CA MET A 149 9.95 -0.71 -12.04
C MET A 149 9.13 -0.17 -10.87
N TYR A 150 9.70 -0.11 -9.66
CA TYR A 150 8.97 0.23 -8.44
C TYR A 150 9.25 1.63 -7.89
N LEU A 151 10.33 2.31 -8.28
CA LEU A 151 10.57 3.70 -7.89
C LEU A 151 9.39 4.61 -8.26
N PRO A 152 8.79 4.53 -9.48
CA PRO A 152 7.61 5.33 -9.80
C PRO A 152 6.40 5.03 -8.89
N CYS A 153 6.24 3.77 -8.47
CA CYS A 153 5.18 3.38 -7.53
C CYS A 153 5.39 4.01 -6.15
N MET A 154 6.63 4.02 -5.66
CA MET A 154 6.97 4.65 -4.39
C MET A 154 6.78 6.16 -4.45
N GLN A 155 7.25 6.82 -5.50
CA GLN A 155 7.04 8.26 -5.72
C GLN A 155 5.54 8.60 -5.72
N ARG A 156 4.75 7.80 -6.43
CA ARG A 156 3.29 7.97 -6.45
C ARG A 156 2.64 7.79 -5.08
N LYS A 157 3.09 6.82 -4.29
CA LYS A 157 2.64 6.62 -2.90
C LYS A 157 2.94 7.86 -2.05
N GLN A 158 4.14 8.44 -2.17
CA GLN A 158 4.51 9.66 -1.44
C GLN A 158 3.62 10.86 -1.83
N GLU A 159 3.35 11.05 -3.12
CA GLU A 159 2.44 12.10 -3.61
C GLU A 159 1.04 11.96 -3.00
N ILE A 160 0.48 10.74 -3.02
CA ILE A 160 -0.85 10.46 -2.47
C ILE A 160 -0.87 10.70 -0.95
N GLN A 161 0.19 10.30 -0.25
CA GLN A 161 0.31 10.53 1.19
C GLN A 161 0.41 12.02 1.50
N ALA A 162 1.25 12.79 0.81
CA ALA A 162 1.40 14.23 0.97
C ALA A 162 0.06 14.97 0.75
N ALA A 163 -0.64 14.66 -0.35
CA ALA A 163 -1.96 15.23 -0.65
C ALA A 163 -3.03 14.83 0.38
N SER A 164 -2.87 13.69 1.05
CA SER A 164 -3.76 13.28 2.15
C SER A 164 -3.45 14.03 3.43
N TYR A 165 -2.18 14.23 3.76
CA TYR A 165 -1.77 15.06 4.91
C TYR A 165 -2.21 16.51 4.76
N GLU A 166 -2.04 17.12 3.59
CA GLU A 166 -2.51 18.50 3.33
C GLU A 166 -4.01 18.63 3.56
N ARG A 167 -4.81 17.66 3.09
CA ARG A 167 -6.26 17.63 3.35
C ARG A 167 -6.60 17.50 4.84
N ILE A 168 -5.85 16.69 5.59
CA ILE A 168 -6.04 16.55 7.04
C ILE A 168 -5.72 17.87 7.76
N VAL A 169 -4.61 18.53 7.39
CA VAL A 169 -4.21 19.81 7.98
C VAL A 169 -5.29 20.87 7.71
N GLN A 170 -5.72 21.04 6.45
CA GLN A 170 -6.79 21.98 6.08
C GLN A 170 -8.09 21.72 6.84
N SER A 171 -8.50 20.45 6.95
CA SER A 171 -9.71 20.07 7.69
C SER A 171 -9.57 20.40 9.18
N THR A 172 -8.38 20.20 9.76
CA THR A 172 -8.11 20.51 11.16
C THR A 172 -8.12 22.01 11.42
N GLU A 173 -7.54 22.81 10.52
CA GLU A 173 -7.55 24.28 10.60
C GLU A 173 -8.98 24.84 10.55
N GLN A 174 -9.82 24.33 9.64
CA GLN A 174 -11.24 24.73 9.57
C GLN A 174 -12.00 24.42 10.86
N VAL A 175 -11.72 23.27 11.49
CA VAL A 175 -12.31 22.92 12.79
C VAL A 175 -11.84 23.86 13.89
N ILE A 176 -10.54 24.17 13.94
CA ILE A 176 -9.97 25.12 14.91
C ILE A 176 -10.60 26.50 14.74
N GLU A 177 -10.71 27.00 13.51
CA GLU A 177 -11.34 28.29 13.20
C GLU A 177 -12.83 28.32 13.59
N ALA A 178 -13.57 27.24 13.32
CA ALA A 178 -14.96 27.11 13.72
C ALA A 178 -15.13 27.13 15.25
N ILE A 179 -14.26 26.41 15.99
CA ILE A 179 -14.24 26.43 17.46
C ILE A 179 -13.92 27.83 17.99
N ALA A 180 -12.88 28.48 17.45
CA ALA A 180 -12.47 29.82 17.86
C ALA A 180 -13.55 30.87 17.56
N SER A 181 -14.23 30.75 16.42
CA SER A 181 -15.38 31.60 16.05
C SER A 181 -16.52 31.44 17.06
N ARG A 182 -16.90 30.19 17.37
CA ARG A 182 -17.97 29.88 18.33
C ARG A 182 -17.66 30.39 19.74
N HIS A 183 -16.42 30.26 20.20
CA HIS A 183 -15.98 30.82 21.48
C HIS A 183 -16.12 32.34 21.51
N ARG A 184 -15.65 33.04 20.47
CA ARG A 184 -15.79 34.51 20.36
C ARG A 184 -17.26 34.95 20.33
N THR A 185 -18.14 34.19 19.68
CA THR A 185 -19.58 34.49 19.70
C THR A 185 -20.17 34.35 21.09
N ASN A 186 -19.79 33.30 21.83
CA ASN A 186 -20.26 33.08 23.20
C ASN A 186 -19.75 34.14 24.19
N GLU A 187 -18.49 34.57 24.07
CA GLU A 187 -17.95 35.69 24.88
C GLU A 187 -18.73 36.99 24.64
N LYS A 188 -18.98 37.35 23.38
CA LYS A 188 -19.78 38.53 23.03
C LYS A 188 -21.22 38.45 23.55
N LEU A 189 -21.80 37.24 23.60
CA LEU A 189 -23.14 37.03 24.15
C LEU A 189 -23.15 37.26 25.66
N LEU A 190 -22.14 36.76 26.37
CA LEU A 190 -21.96 36.96 27.81
C LEU A 190 -21.73 38.44 28.15
N GLU A 191 -20.87 39.14 27.40
CA GLU A 191 -20.65 40.59 27.58
C GLU A 191 -21.96 41.38 27.41
N ARG A 192 -22.72 41.13 26.32
CA ARG A 192 -24.02 41.80 26.11
C ARG A 192 -25.04 41.50 27.20
N THR A 193 -25.07 40.26 27.69
CA THR A 193 -25.96 39.86 28.79
C THR A 193 -25.57 40.57 30.08
N PHE A 194 -24.26 40.72 30.34
CA PHE A 194 -23.74 41.42 31.50
C PHE A 194 -24.04 42.93 31.44
N ASP A 195 -23.89 43.56 30.27
CA ASP A 195 -24.24 44.96 30.05
C ASP A 195 -25.74 45.20 30.25
N GLN A 196 -26.60 44.31 29.71
CA GLN A 196 -28.04 44.39 29.92
C GLN A 196 -28.42 44.24 31.39
N LEU A 197 -27.86 43.25 32.10
CA LEU A 197 -28.10 43.06 33.53
C LEU A 197 -27.65 44.28 34.35
N SER A 198 -26.52 44.88 33.98
CA SER A 198 -25.98 46.07 34.64
C SER A 198 -26.90 47.30 34.45
N LEU A 199 -27.46 47.48 33.25
CA LEU A 199 -28.44 48.54 32.96
C LEU A 199 -29.74 48.33 33.75
N THR A 200 -30.27 47.10 33.77
CA THR A 200 -31.50 46.78 34.52
C THR A 200 -31.32 46.98 36.03
N LEU A 201 -30.14 46.65 36.58
CA LEU A 201 -29.82 46.90 37.99
C LEU A 201 -29.77 48.39 38.33
N LEU A 202 -29.29 49.23 37.40
CA LEU A 202 -29.24 50.68 37.58
C LEU A 202 -30.66 51.27 37.60
N GLU A 203 -31.50 50.88 36.64
CA GLU A 203 -32.92 51.29 36.56
C GLU A 203 -33.69 50.88 37.82
N PHE A 204 -33.44 49.67 38.33
CA PHE A 204 -34.07 49.18 39.56
C PHE A 204 -33.66 50.01 40.80
N LYS A 205 -32.39 50.42 40.88
CA LYS A 205 -31.88 51.26 41.96
C LYS A 205 -32.49 52.66 41.94
N ASP A 206 -32.66 53.24 40.76
CA ASP A 206 -33.30 54.56 40.58
C ASP A 206 -34.80 54.51 40.90
N ALA A 207 -35.48 53.42 40.54
CA ALA A 207 -36.87 53.17 40.90
C ALA A 207 -37.05 53.08 42.42
N LEU A 208 -36.17 52.35 43.13
CA LEU A 208 -36.20 52.26 44.59
C LEU A 208 -35.91 53.61 45.26
N GLY A 209 -34.96 54.40 44.73
CA GLY A 209 -34.68 55.76 45.20
C GLY A 209 -35.90 56.67 45.06
N THR A 210 -36.63 56.54 43.96
CA THR A 210 -37.86 57.30 43.68
C THR A 210 -39.01 56.90 44.61
N VAL A 211 -39.17 55.61 44.92
CA VAL A 211 -40.15 55.15 45.91
C VAL A 211 -39.79 55.64 47.31
N ALA A 212 -38.52 55.57 47.69
CA ALA A 212 -38.03 56.05 48.99
C ALA A 212 -38.17 57.57 49.17
N SER A 213 -38.04 58.36 48.10
CA SER A 213 -38.27 59.81 48.13
C SER A 213 -39.76 60.15 48.25
N LYS A 214 -40.63 59.46 47.50
CA LYS A 214 -42.09 59.61 47.61
C LYS A 214 -42.60 59.23 48.99
N LEU A 215 -42.11 58.14 49.58
CA LEU A 215 -42.47 57.74 50.95
C LEU A 215 -42.02 58.76 52.00
N ARG A 216 -40.86 59.40 51.82
CA ARG A 216 -40.40 60.49 52.69
C ARG A 216 -41.27 61.74 52.56
N ALA A 217 -41.67 62.11 51.35
CA ALA A 217 -42.56 63.24 51.11
C ALA A 217 -43.95 63.03 51.73
N CYS A 218 -44.53 61.84 51.62
CA CYS A 218 -45.80 61.51 52.28
C CYS A 218 -45.72 61.56 53.81
N ARG A 219 -44.56 61.23 54.40
CA ARG A 219 -44.33 61.27 55.86
C ARG A 219 -44.20 62.67 56.43
N GLN A 220 -43.92 63.68 55.59
CA GLN A 220 -43.81 65.09 56.01
C GLN A 220 -45.13 65.87 55.82
N ALA A 221 -46.14 65.23 55.20
CA ALA A 221 -47.44 65.83 54.91
C ALA A 221 -48.56 65.34 55.85
N ILE A 222 -48.22 64.57 56.88
CA ILE A 222 -49.10 64.10 57.98
C ILE A 222 -48.58 64.72 59.26
#